data_AF-A0A1R4LPZ6-F1
#
_entry.id   AF-A0A1R4LPZ6-F1
#
_cell.length_a   1.000
_cell.length_b   1.000
_cell.length_c   1.000
_cell.angle_alpha   90.00
_cell.angle_beta   90.00
_cell.angle_gamma   90.00
#
_symmetry.space_group_name_H-M   'P 1'
#
loop_
_entity.id
_entity.type
_entity.pdbx_description
1 polymer ?
#
loop_
_entity_poly.entity_id
_entity_poly.type
_entity_poly.pdbx_seq_one_letter_code
_entity_poly.pdbx_strand_id
1 'polypeptide(L)'
;MMRRFQSEQLLDLSPTETGHELYLFVDGRQLPPYSRVYFPDDPIIETAAVYLCEPDEKSSPYLLAVDHSVKHWFLRHQQGTEGFFFSSSWSLEKLAEHFRQQIQVLSPYGTTSYLNMAHADVAWTLLSASCHWFWQPMDKAWLPTSLGWQVMVRADFEPMVFFELPLQLTPMQWQQMSHIAWQSLLEAIYHHMRRHFPEVLFQQESGTLWIEAHAQIARQKGFVTRQDQLNYFNIIGWLGESAVTGESYPEIYQLIHFPSPDNSPTQRICQAARLARQYALNV
;
A
#
# COMPACT_ATOMS: atom_id res chain seq x y z
N MET A 1 14.44 17.25 16.54
CA MET A 1 14.59 16.32 17.67
C MET A 1 13.52 15.25 17.53
N MET A 2 13.86 14.01 17.15
CA MET A 2 12.88 12.93 16.95
C MET A 2 12.43 12.39 18.32
N ARG A 3 11.14 12.51 18.64
CA ARG A 3 10.54 11.85 19.82
C ARG A 3 9.91 10.54 19.36
N ARG A 4 10.24 9.45 20.06
CA ARG A 4 9.71 8.10 19.81
C ARG A 4 8.52 7.85 20.73
N PHE A 5 7.50 7.18 20.22
CA PHE A 5 6.33 6.78 20.99
C PHE A 5 6.06 5.27 20.83
N GLN A 6 5.61 4.64 21.91
CA GLN A 6 4.96 3.32 21.87
C GLN A 6 3.48 3.49 21.54
N SER A 7 2.83 2.46 20.98
CA SER A 7 1.42 2.53 20.57
C SER A 7 0.47 2.94 21.69
N GLU A 8 0.76 2.53 22.93
CA GLU A 8 -0.03 2.92 24.13
C GLU A 8 0.02 4.43 24.40
N GLN A 9 1.15 5.08 24.11
CA GLN A 9 1.30 6.53 24.31
C GLN A 9 0.55 7.34 23.24
N LEU A 10 0.05 6.69 22.19
CA LEU A 10 -0.78 7.36 21.18
C LEU A 10 -2.23 7.49 21.64
N LEU A 11 -2.68 6.64 22.57
CA LEU A 11 -4.03 6.71 23.15
C LEU A 11 -4.29 8.09 23.78
N ASP A 12 -3.25 8.71 24.33
CA ASP A 12 -3.30 10.05 24.92
C ASP A 12 -3.11 11.19 23.92
N LEU A 13 -3.00 10.92 22.60
CA LEU A 13 -2.92 12.00 21.60
C LEU A 13 -4.19 12.85 21.63
N SER A 14 -4.01 14.11 22.00
CA SER A 14 -4.97 15.18 21.75
C SER A 14 -4.28 16.25 20.90
N PRO A 15 -5.01 16.94 20.02
CA PRO A 15 -4.48 18.16 19.42
C PRO A 15 -4.10 19.13 20.55
N THR A 16 -2.86 19.61 20.54
CA THR A 16 -2.31 20.49 21.58
C THR A 16 -2.74 21.95 21.40
N GLU A 17 -3.34 22.29 20.27
CA GLU A 17 -3.68 23.66 19.87
C GLU A 17 -5.18 23.81 19.65
N THR A 18 -5.76 24.90 20.15
CA THR A 18 -7.17 25.22 20.00
C THR A 18 -7.54 25.39 18.52
N GLY A 19 -8.59 24.71 18.07
CA GLY A 19 -9.06 24.76 16.68
C GLY A 19 -8.38 23.77 15.74
N HIS A 20 -7.50 22.91 16.25
CA HIS A 20 -6.96 21.78 15.50
C HIS A 20 -7.67 20.49 15.91
N GLU A 21 -7.90 19.63 14.93
CA GLU A 21 -8.47 18.31 15.12
C GLU A 21 -7.43 17.25 14.75
N LEU A 22 -7.61 16.05 15.31
CA LEU A 22 -6.81 14.89 14.99
C LEU A 22 -7.53 14.10 13.89
N TYR A 23 -6.80 13.76 12.84
CA TYR A 23 -7.29 12.99 11.71
C TYR A 23 -6.46 11.71 11.54
N LEU A 24 -7.09 10.69 10.97
CA LEU A 24 -6.47 9.42 10.60
C LEU A 24 -6.62 9.23 9.10
N PHE A 25 -5.50 9.01 8.41
CA PHE A 25 -5.48 8.65 7.01
C PHE A 25 -5.25 7.13 6.91
N VAL A 26 -6.18 6.39 6.29
CA VAL A 26 -6.14 4.93 6.19
C VAL A 26 -6.04 4.48 4.73
N ASP A 27 -5.17 3.49 4.47
CA ASP A 27 -5.13 2.75 3.21
C ASP A 27 -6.26 1.71 3.18
N GLY A 28 -7.36 2.04 2.48
CA GLY A 28 -8.55 1.20 2.39
C GLY A 28 -8.34 -0.17 1.73
N ARG A 29 -7.16 -0.43 1.14
CA ARG A 29 -6.79 -1.77 0.65
C ARG A 29 -6.29 -2.70 1.75
N GLN A 30 -5.84 -2.14 2.86
CA GLN A 30 -5.21 -2.88 3.96
C GLN A 30 -6.15 -3.06 5.15
N LEU A 31 -7.02 -2.08 5.39
CA LEU A 31 -8.02 -2.15 6.47
C LEU A 31 -9.44 -2.00 5.93
N PRO A 32 -10.41 -2.74 6.50
CA PRO A 32 -11.83 -2.54 6.17
C PRO A 32 -12.26 -1.12 6.54
N PRO A 33 -13.25 -0.54 5.85
CA PRO A 33 -13.73 0.81 6.13
C PRO A 33 -14.35 0.89 7.53
N TYR A 34 -13.94 1.89 8.31
CA TYR A 34 -14.63 2.24 9.55
C TYR A 34 -16.02 2.78 9.24
N SER A 35 -17.05 1.96 9.44
CA SER A 35 -18.41 2.32 9.07
C SER A 35 -19.41 1.75 10.07
N ARG A 36 -20.62 2.31 10.07
CA ARG A 36 -21.76 1.86 10.89
C ARG A 36 -22.11 0.38 10.73
N VAL A 37 -21.73 -0.24 9.61
CA VAL A 37 -21.94 -1.68 9.40
C VAL A 37 -21.10 -2.51 10.37
N TYR A 38 -19.87 -2.06 10.65
CA TYR A 38 -18.95 -2.75 11.56
C TYR A 38 -19.01 -2.18 12.99
N PHE A 39 -19.41 -0.91 13.14
CA PHE A 39 -19.50 -0.19 14.41
C PHE A 39 -20.86 0.54 14.53
N PRO A 40 -21.97 -0.21 14.74
CA PRO A 40 -23.32 0.36 14.75
C PRO A 40 -23.59 1.25 15.98
N ASP A 41 -22.89 1.01 17.08
CA ASP A 41 -23.08 1.69 18.36
C ASP A 41 -22.21 2.95 18.52
N ASP A 42 -21.26 3.18 17.61
CA ASP A 42 -20.41 4.36 17.66
C ASP A 42 -21.14 5.59 17.07
N PRO A 43 -20.94 6.79 17.66
CA PRO A 43 -21.42 8.02 17.06
C PRO A 43 -20.85 8.15 15.64
N ILE A 44 -21.61 8.75 14.71
CA ILE A 44 -21.16 8.91 13.32
C ILE A 44 -19.81 9.63 13.33
N ILE A 45 -18.76 8.92 12.94
CA ILE A 45 -17.49 9.54 12.61
C ILE A 45 -17.59 10.02 11.17
N GLU A 46 -17.27 11.29 10.97
CA GLU A 46 -17.18 11.86 9.63
C GLU A 46 -16.06 11.15 8.87
N THR A 47 -16.40 10.59 7.71
CA THR A 47 -15.47 9.84 6.86
C THR A 47 -15.46 10.43 5.46
N ALA A 48 -14.29 10.56 4.84
CA ALA A 48 -14.19 11.03 3.46
C ALA A 48 -13.24 10.15 2.63
N ALA A 49 -13.76 9.54 1.57
CA ALA A 49 -12.96 8.81 0.59
C ALA A 49 -12.17 9.79 -0.30
N VAL A 50 -10.95 9.42 -0.62
CA VAL A 50 -10.02 10.27 -1.40
C VAL A 50 -10.05 9.92 -2.88
N TYR A 51 -10.16 8.65 -3.28
CA TYR A 51 -10.41 8.30 -4.69
C TYR A 51 -11.91 8.17 -4.91
N LEU A 52 -12.50 9.08 -5.70
CA LEU A 52 -13.96 9.18 -5.94
C LEU A 52 -14.41 8.60 -7.30
N CYS A 53 -13.49 8.30 -8.22
CA CYS A 53 -13.83 7.94 -9.58
C CYS A 53 -12.94 6.79 -10.08
N GLU A 54 -13.20 5.54 -9.68
CA GLU A 54 -12.75 4.28 -10.33
C GLU A 54 -13.53 3.10 -9.68
N PRO A 55 -13.68 1.92 -10.32
CA PRO A 55 -14.57 0.81 -9.87
C PRO A 55 -14.22 0.18 -8.51
N ASP A 56 -13.25 0.75 -7.78
CA ASP A 56 -12.62 0.23 -6.58
C ASP A 56 -12.87 1.14 -5.35
N GLU A 57 -14.02 1.83 -5.30
CA GLU A 57 -14.42 2.70 -4.17
C GLU A 57 -14.21 2.04 -2.80
N LYS A 58 -14.40 0.73 -2.70
CA LYS A 58 -14.23 -0.06 -1.47
C LYS A 58 -12.79 -0.13 -0.96
N SER A 59 -11.83 0.15 -1.83
CA SER A 59 -10.39 0.08 -1.62
C SER A 59 -9.75 1.48 -1.56
N SER A 60 -10.55 2.54 -1.70
CA SER A 60 -10.11 3.94 -1.68
C SER A 60 -9.48 4.30 -0.33
N PRO A 61 -8.35 5.01 -0.28
CA PRO A 61 -7.88 5.57 0.97
C PRO A 61 -8.88 6.60 1.49
N TYR A 62 -9.05 6.66 2.80
CA TYR A 62 -10.06 7.49 3.44
C TYR A 62 -9.53 8.18 4.68
N LEU A 63 -10.13 9.33 4.96
CA LEU A 63 -9.87 10.16 6.12
C LEU A 63 -10.97 9.97 7.16
N LEU A 64 -10.58 9.96 8.42
CA LEU A 64 -11.47 9.93 9.57
C LEU A 64 -11.13 11.08 10.51
N ALA A 65 -12.13 11.81 11.00
CA ALA A 65 -11.98 12.57 12.23
C ALA A 65 -11.75 11.58 13.39
N VAL A 66 -10.76 11.85 14.24
CA VAL A 66 -10.33 10.89 15.27
C VAL A 66 -10.96 11.22 16.61
N ASP A 67 -11.80 10.31 17.06
CA ASP A 67 -12.21 10.21 18.45
C ASP A 67 -11.49 9.05 19.17
N HIS A 68 -11.93 8.75 20.39
CA HIS A 68 -11.38 7.67 21.18
C HIS A 68 -11.64 6.28 20.55
N SER A 69 -12.81 6.05 19.96
CA SER A 69 -13.19 4.76 19.34
C SER A 69 -12.34 4.47 18.10
N VAL A 70 -12.21 5.45 17.19
CA VAL A 70 -11.38 5.36 15.97
C VAL A 70 -9.95 5.02 16.33
N LYS A 71 -9.41 5.72 17.33
CA LYS A 71 -8.02 5.52 17.73
C LYS A 71 -7.78 4.11 18.27
N HIS A 72 -8.64 3.63 19.17
CA HIS A 72 -8.55 2.27 19.69
C HIS A 72 -8.71 1.21 18.61
N TRP A 73 -9.65 1.41 17.70
CA TRP A 73 -9.85 0.51 16.58
C TRP A 73 -8.59 0.43 15.72
N PHE A 74 -8.05 1.57 15.29
CA PHE A 74 -6.90 1.60 14.40
C PHE A 74 -5.68 0.94 15.05
N LEU A 75 -5.36 1.32 16.29
CA LEU A 75 -4.20 0.78 17.01
C LEU A 75 -4.32 -0.72 17.32
N ARG A 76 -5.54 -1.28 17.41
CA ARG A 76 -5.76 -2.73 17.56
C ARG A 76 -5.48 -3.49 16.27
N HIS A 77 -5.79 -2.90 15.12
CA HIS A 77 -5.69 -3.56 13.82
C HIS A 77 -4.39 -3.27 13.08
N GLN A 78 -3.69 -2.20 13.44
CA GLN A 78 -2.43 -1.82 12.84
C GLN A 78 -1.39 -2.94 12.97
N GLN A 79 -0.80 -3.34 11.84
CA GLN A 79 0.34 -4.24 11.77
C GLN A 79 1.57 -3.57 11.14
N GLY A 80 1.42 -2.35 10.63
CA GLY A 80 2.52 -1.59 10.06
C GLY A 80 2.06 -0.30 9.40
N THR A 81 1.90 -0.35 8.08
CA THR A 81 1.85 0.83 7.21
C THR A 81 0.44 1.21 6.74
N GLU A 82 -0.59 0.68 7.40
CA GLU A 82 -1.99 0.79 6.97
C GLU A 82 -2.57 2.20 7.09
N GLY A 83 -1.85 3.11 7.73
CA GLY A 83 -2.28 4.49 7.93
C GLY A 83 -1.40 5.26 8.89
N PHE A 84 -1.74 6.53 9.11
CA PHE A 84 -1.04 7.40 10.03
C PHE A 84 -1.96 8.51 10.55
N PHE A 85 -1.63 9.06 11.73
CA PHE A 85 -2.36 10.17 12.31
C PHE A 85 -1.72 11.50 11.94
N PHE A 86 -2.52 12.56 11.83
CA PHE A 86 -2.02 13.92 11.70
C PHE A 86 -2.98 14.94 12.31
N SER A 87 -2.46 16.10 12.70
CA SER A 87 -3.28 17.22 13.17
C SER A 87 -3.46 18.25 12.07
N SER A 88 -4.64 18.85 12.02
CA SER A 88 -4.96 19.91 11.05
C SER A 88 -5.98 20.87 11.62
N SER A 89 -5.89 22.13 11.20
CA SER A 89 -6.94 23.16 11.39
C SER A 89 -8.01 23.15 10.28
N TRP A 90 -7.87 22.29 9.27
CA TRP A 90 -8.82 22.19 8.16
C TRP A 90 -9.95 21.22 8.51
N SER A 91 -11.15 21.45 7.96
CA SER A 91 -12.25 20.48 8.06
C SER A 91 -11.98 19.24 7.21
N LEU A 92 -12.65 18.14 7.55
CA LEU A 92 -12.53 16.87 6.83
C LEU A 92 -12.79 17.01 5.32
N GLU A 93 -13.81 17.78 4.92
CA GLU A 93 -14.15 18.00 3.50
C GLU A 93 -13.01 18.70 2.77
N LYS A 94 -12.44 19.73 3.41
CA LYS A 94 -11.33 20.49 2.82
C LYS A 94 -10.07 19.64 2.71
N LEU A 95 -9.81 18.79 3.71
CA LEU A 95 -8.72 17.81 3.65
C LEU A 95 -8.92 16.83 2.50
N ALA A 96 -10.11 16.23 2.39
CA ALA A 96 -10.42 15.27 1.33
C ALA A 96 -10.28 15.90 -0.05
N GLU A 97 -10.77 17.12 -0.23
CA GLU A 97 -10.63 17.85 -1.49
C GLU A 97 -9.19 18.18 -1.83
N HIS A 98 -8.39 18.57 -0.83
CA HIS A 98 -6.95 18.78 -1.03
C HIS A 98 -6.26 17.52 -1.54
N PHE A 99 -6.42 16.39 -0.84
CA PHE A 99 -5.74 15.14 -1.21
C PHE A 99 -6.23 14.56 -2.55
N ARG A 100 -7.49 14.81 -2.95
CA ARG A 100 -8.03 14.46 -4.26
C ARG A 100 -7.29 15.11 -5.43
N GLN A 101 -6.70 16.27 -5.23
CA GLN A 101 -5.97 16.98 -6.28
C GLN A 101 -4.68 16.26 -6.70
N GLN A 102 -4.21 15.27 -5.93
CA GLN A 102 -2.91 14.64 -6.11
C GLN A 102 -2.97 13.12 -6.02
N ILE A 103 -4.08 12.55 -6.51
CA ILE A 103 -4.23 11.11 -6.68
C ILE A 103 -3.16 10.54 -7.61
N GLN A 104 -2.70 11.34 -8.59
CA GLN A 104 -1.70 10.97 -9.57
C GLN A 104 -0.45 11.85 -9.49
N VAL A 105 0.72 11.23 -9.46
CA VAL A 105 2.04 11.87 -9.50
C VAL A 105 2.73 11.62 -10.83
N LEU A 106 3.65 12.51 -11.22
CA LEU A 106 4.55 12.29 -12.34
C LEU A 106 5.87 11.70 -11.88
N SER A 107 6.29 10.65 -12.57
CA SER A 107 7.63 10.10 -12.42
C SER A 107 8.68 11.06 -13.03
N PRO A 108 9.96 10.92 -12.65
CA PRO A 108 11.06 11.65 -13.27
C PRO A 108 11.19 11.40 -14.78
N TYR A 109 10.52 10.37 -15.31
CA TYR A 109 10.58 9.94 -16.70
C TYR A 109 9.32 10.32 -17.49
N GLY A 110 8.42 11.13 -16.90
CA GLY A 110 7.22 11.62 -17.57
C GLY A 110 6.06 10.63 -17.61
N THR A 111 6.11 9.55 -16.82
CA THR A 111 4.98 8.62 -16.66
C THR A 111 4.12 8.99 -15.47
N THR A 112 2.80 8.88 -15.61
CA THR A 112 1.85 9.14 -14.52
C THR A 112 1.64 7.87 -13.69
N SER A 113 1.50 8.00 -12.37
CA SER A 113 1.21 6.89 -11.47
C SER A 113 0.34 7.29 -10.30
N TYR A 114 -0.47 6.36 -9.81
CA TYR A 114 -1.30 6.57 -8.62
C TYR A 114 -0.44 6.62 -7.36
N LEU A 115 -0.64 7.66 -6.54
CA LEU A 115 0.09 7.86 -5.29
C LEU A 115 -0.68 7.26 -4.12
N ASN A 116 -0.13 6.20 -3.53
CA ASN A 116 -0.66 5.59 -2.32
C ASN A 116 -0.37 6.43 -1.05
N MET A 117 -0.96 7.62 -0.98
CA MET A 117 -0.63 8.64 0.01
C MET A 117 -0.98 8.26 1.46
N ALA A 118 -1.90 7.33 1.67
CA ALA A 118 -2.29 6.88 3.02
C ALA A 118 -1.30 5.87 3.62
N HIS A 119 -0.44 5.26 2.81
CA HIS A 119 0.56 4.31 3.30
C HIS A 119 1.65 5.04 4.07
N ALA A 120 1.92 4.59 5.30
CA ALA A 120 2.80 5.30 6.23
C ALA A 120 4.19 5.59 5.65
N ASP A 121 4.82 4.63 4.97
CA ASP A 121 6.15 4.86 4.37
C ASP A 121 6.12 5.87 3.20
N VAL A 122 5.03 5.91 2.44
CA VAL A 122 4.85 6.90 1.36
C VAL A 122 4.73 8.29 1.97
N ALA A 123 3.88 8.42 2.99
CA ALA A 123 3.73 9.66 3.75
C ALA A 123 5.07 10.08 4.39
N TRP A 124 5.82 9.14 4.98
CA TRP A 124 7.14 9.39 5.55
C TRP A 124 8.10 9.95 4.50
N THR A 125 8.17 9.35 3.32
CA THR A 125 9.03 9.81 2.23
C THR A 125 8.67 11.23 1.80
N LEU A 126 7.38 11.54 1.64
CA LEU A 126 6.93 12.88 1.23
C LEU A 126 7.22 13.93 2.32
N LEU A 127 6.87 13.63 3.57
CA LEU A 127 7.03 14.55 4.69
C LEU A 127 8.51 14.79 5.02
N SER A 128 9.34 13.74 4.99
CA SER A 128 10.79 13.84 5.26
C SER A 128 11.54 14.60 4.18
N ALA A 129 11.01 14.60 2.95
CA ALA A 129 11.51 15.42 1.85
C ALA A 129 10.94 16.85 1.84
N SER A 130 10.26 17.26 2.92
CA SER A 130 9.60 18.57 3.03
C SER A 130 8.66 18.88 1.85
N CYS A 131 7.93 17.87 1.34
CA CYS A 131 6.99 18.09 0.25
C CYS A 131 5.88 19.07 0.68
N HIS A 132 5.96 20.32 0.18
CA HIS A 132 5.09 21.42 0.62
C HIS A 132 3.60 21.12 0.40
N TRP A 133 3.24 20.55 -0.77
CA TRP A 133 1.84 20.20 -1.04
C TRP A 133 1.30 19.19 -0.02
N PHE A 134 2.10 18.21 0.40
CA PHE A 134 1.66 17.19 1.35
C PHE A 134 1.63 17.72 2.79
N TRP A 135 2.55 18.62 3.14
CA TRP A 135 2.58 19.32 4.44
C TRP A 135 1.52 20.42 4.59
N GLN A 136 1.01 20.98 3.49
CA GLN A 136 0.08 22.12 3.52
C GLN A 136 -1.12 21.92 4.48
N PRO A 137 -1.83 20.79 4.46
CA PRO A 137 -2.94 20.56 5.38
C PRO A 137 -2.50 20.11 6.79
N MET A 138 -1.24 19.77 7.03
CA MET A 138 -0.79 19.11 8.26
C MET A 138 0.14 19.99 9.10
N ASP A 139 -0.11 20.04 10.40
CA ASP A 139 0.79 20.74 11.35
C ASP A 139 1.76 19.76 12.02
N LYS A 140 1.27 18.55 12.32
CA LYS A 140 2.05 17.45 12.89
C LYS A 140 1.52 16.12 12.35
N ALA A 141 2.42 15.17 12.13
CA ALA A 141 2.08 13.81 11.73
C ALA A 141 2.76 12.80 12.66
N TRP A 142 2.04 11.74 12.99
CA TRP A 142 2.52 10.58 13.72
C TRP A 142 2.47 9.39 12.76
N LEU A 143 3.64 8.83 12.42
CA LEU A 143 3.75 7.76 11.45
C LEU A 143 4.30 6.50 12.13
N PRO A 144 3.72 5.32 11.85
CA PRO A 144 4.33 4.06 12.26
C PRO A 144 5.59 3.78 11.44
N THR A 145 6.60 3.22 12.11
CA THR A 145 7.83 2.73 11.48
C THR A 145 8.23 1.42 12.12
N SER A 146 9.17 0.69 11.52
CA SER A 146 9.77 -0.52 12.12
C SER A 146 10.42 -0.29 13.49
N LEU A 147 10.76 0.97 13.82
CA LEU A 147 11.33 1.36 15.10
C LEU A 147 10.28 1.90 16.10
N GLY A 148 8.99 1.74 15.79
CA GLY A 148 7.87 2.32 16.52
C GLY A 148 7.40 3.63 15.91
N TRP A 149 6.58 4.39 16.65
CA TRP A 149 5.97 5.59 16.10
C TRP A 149 6.92 6.79 16.15
N GLN A 150 6.95 7.52 15.04
CA GLN A 150 7.74 8.72 14.86
C GLN A 150 6.83 9.93 14.70
N VAL A 151 7.27 11.06 15.24
CA VAL A 151 6.55 12.33 15.12
C VAL A 151 7.33 13.28 14.25
N MET A 152 6.64 13.80 13.24
CA MET A 152 7.12 14.85 12.36
C MET A 152 6.30 16.11 12.62
N VAL A 153 6.97 17.24 12.78
CA VAL A 153 6.33 18.54 12.95
C VAL A 153 6.69 19.35 11.71
N ARG A 154 5.70 20.03 11.14
CA ARG A 154 5.95 20.93 10.02
C ARG A 154 6.94 22.00 10.47
N ALA A 155 8.01 22.19 9.70
CA ALA A 155 8.97 23.24 9.95
C ALA A 155 8.40 24.57 9.42
N ASP A 156 8.33 25.60 10.25
CA ASP A 156 7.80 26.92 9.87
C ASP A 156 8.72 27.72 8.93
N PHE A 157 9.81 27.11 8.44
CA PHE A 157 10.99 27.84 7.98
C PHE A 157 11.07 28.12 6.49
N GLU A 158 10.17 27.61 5.65
CA GLU A 158 10.19 27.92 4.22
C GLU A 158 8.85 28.53 3.76
N PRO A 159 8.88 29.64 3.01
CA PRO A 159 7.67 30.15 2.39
C PRO A 159 7.08 29.04 1.53
N MET A 160 5.78 28.81 1.66
CA MET A 160 5.08 27.78 0.90
C MET A 160 5.24 28.08 -0.60
N VAL A 161 6.17 27.38 -1.25
CA VAL A 161 6.47 27.59 -2.67
C VAL A 161 5.32 27.04 -3.48
N PHE A 162 4.85 27.80 -4.46
CA PHE A 162 3.86 27.35 -5.42
C PHE A 162 4.41 26.15 -6.19
N PHE A 163 3.64 25.06 -6.25
CA PHE A 163 3.98 23.86 -7.02
C PHE A 163 2.93 23.66 -8.11
N GLU A 164 3.37 23.16 -9.25
CA GLU A 164 2.46 22.74 -10.31
C GLU A 164 1.96 21.32 -10.03
N LEU A 165 0.67 21.11 -10.26
CA LEU A 165 0.05 19.80 -10.22
C LEU A 165 0.00 19.22 -11.64
N PRO A 166 0.18 17.90 -11.81
CA PRO A 166 0.47 16.90 -10.78
C PRO A 166 1.90 17.01 -10.22
N LEU A 167 2.07 16.70 -8.94
CA LEU A 167 3.37 16.68 -8.26
C LEU A 167 4.36 15.81 -9.03
N GLN A 168 5.48 16.42 -9.42
CA GLN A 168 6.61 15.74 -10.02
C GLN A 168 7.55 15.21 -8.95
N LEU A 169 7.73 13.89 -8.92
CA LEU A 169 8.66 13.25 -7.99
C LEU A 169 10.09 13.37 -8.50
N THR A 170 11.01 13.65 -7.57
CA THR A 170 12.45 13.58 -7.85
C THR A 170 12.89 12.13 -8.09
N PRO A 171 14.03 11.88 -8.78
CA PRO A 171 14.56 10.52 -8.94
C PRO A 171 14.72 9.75 -7.63
N MET A 172 15.15 10.43 -6.57
CA MET A 172 15.32 9.84 -5.24
C MET A 172 13.97 9.44 -4.62
N GLN A 173 12.97 10.33 -4.65
CA GLN A 173 11.63 10.01 -4.17
C GLN A 173 11.01 8.88 -4.97
N TRP A 174 11.15 8.89 -6.30
CA TRP A 174 10.63 7.83 -7.17
C TRP A 174 11.25 6.47 -6.86
N GLN A 175 12.56 6.42 -6.62
CA GLN A 175 13.24 5.19 -6.21
C GLN A 175 12.74 4.69 -4.86
N GLN A 176 12.54 5.57 -3.88
CA GLN A 176 11.98 5.21 -2.58
C GLN A 176 10.56 4.66 -2.70
N MET A 177 9.68 5.32 -3.47
CA MET A 177 8.33 4.82 -3.73
C MET A 177 8.33 3.47 -4.44
N SER A 178 9.26 3.26 -5.38
CA SER A 178 9.41 1.98 -6.07
C SER A 178 9.85 0.87 -5.13
N HIS A 179 10.71 1.18 -4.15
CA HIS A 179 11.13 0.22 -3.13
C HIS A 179 9.99 -0.15 -2.18
N ILE A 180 9.22 0.85 -1.72
CA ILE A 180 8.03 0.63 -0.87
C ILE A 180 7.03 -0.28 -1.60
N ALA A 181 6.69 0.04 -2.86
CA ALA A 181 5.78 -0.76 -3.66
C ALA A 181 6.27 -2.21 -3.86
N TRP A 182 7.60 -2.40 -3.98
CA TRP A 182 8.20 -3.72 -4.05
C TRP A 182 8.05 -4.50 -2.75
N GLN A 183 8.35 -3.87 -1.60
CA GLN A 183 8.19 -4.51 -0.28
C GLN A 183 6.74 -4.91 -0.01
N SER A 184 5.78 -4.00 -0.26
CA SER A 184 4.35 -4.30 -0.09
C SER A 184 3.85 -5.41 -1.04
N LEU A 185 4.49 -5.59 -2.20
CA LEU A 185 4.20 -6.71 -3.09
C LEU A 185 4.73 -8.02 -2.52
N LEU A 186 5.98 -8.06 -2.05
CA LEU A 186 6.57 -9.27 -1.45
C LEU A 186 5.78 -9.73 -0.21
N GLU A 187 5.37 -8.80 0.63
CA GLU A 187 4.53 -9.09 1.81
C GLU A 187 3.17 -9.67 1.40
N ALA A 188 2.52 -9.08 0.38
CA ALA A 188 1.25 -9.60 -0.14
C ALA A 188 1.41 -11.04 -0.69
N ILE A 189 2.50 -11.33 -1.41
CA ILE A 189 2.81 -12.68 -1.89
C ILE A 189 3.04 -13.63 -0.70
N TYR A 190 3.79 -13.20 0.31
CA TYR A 190 4.05 -14.00 1.50
C TYR A 190 2.76 -14.39 2.23
N HIS A 191 1.87 -13.43 2.47
CA HIS A 191 0.59 -13.71 3.08
C HIS A 191 -0.31 -14.60 2.22
N HIS A 192 -0.31 -14.39 0.91
CA HIS A 192 -1.05 -15.23 -0.03
C HIS A 192 -0.57 -16.68 0.03
N MET A 193 0.74 -16.90 -0.07
CA MET A 193 1.33 -18.23 0.01
C MET A 193 1.09 -18.88 1.37
N ARG A 194 1.23 -18.13 2.47
CA ARG A 194 0.95 -18.64 3.82
C ARG A 194 -0.51 -19.07 3.99
N ARG A 195 -1.44 -18.38 3.33
CA ARG A 195 -2.88 -18.66 3.41
C ARG A 195 -3.32 -19.82 2.54
N HIS A 196 -2.80 -19.90 1.31
CA HIS A 196 -3.31 -20.80 0.28
C HIS A 196 -2.43 -22.02 0.01
N PHE A 197 -1.12 -21.91 0.26
CA PHE A 197 -0.12 -22.96 0.00
C PHE A 197 0.93 -23.02 1.12
N PRO A 198 0.52 -23.15 2.41
CA PRO A 198 1.44 -23.08 3.54
C PRO A 198 2.54 -24.15 3.48
N GLU A 199 2.22 -25.33 2.99
CA GLU A 199 3.16 -26.45 2.82
C GLU A 199 4.33 -26.08 1.90
N VAL A 200 4.10 -25.31 0.83
CA VAL A 200 5.16 -24.89 -0.10
C VAL A 200 6.13 -23.94 0.59
N LEU A 201 5.64 -23.01 1.42
CA LEU A 201 6.50 -22.11 2.20
C LEU A 201 7.26 -22.86 3.29
N PHE A 202 6.63 -23.84 3.95
CA PHE A 202 7.25 -24.61 5.02
C PHE A 202 8.44 -25.45 4.53
N GLN A 203 8.43 -25.85 3.26
CA GLN A 203 9.54 -26.59 2.64
C GLN A 203 10.79 -25.72 2.37
N GLN A 204 10.67 -24.40 2.44
CA GLN A 204 11.77 -23.49 2.14
C GLN A 204 12.59 -23.17 3.38
N GLU A 205 13.93 -23.20 3.26
CA GLU A 205 14.83 -22.78 4.35
C GLU A 205 14.61 -21.31 4.76
N SER A 206 14.30 -20.46 3.78
CA SER A 206 13.96 -19.05 3.98
C SER A 206 12.84 -18.63 3.03
N GLY A 207 11.60 -18.68 3.51
CA GLY A 207 10.41 -18.33 2.70
C GLY A 207 10.45 -16.91 2.14
N THR A 208 11.01 -15.94 2.87
CA THR A 208 11.11 -14.54 2.41
C THR A 208 12.08 -14.40 1.24
N LEU A 209 13.29 -14.99 1.35
CA LEU A 209 14.28 -14.95 0.27
C LEU A 209 13.80 -15.71 -0.97
N TRP A 210 13.10 -16.84 -0.74
CA TRP A 210 12.50 -17.62 -1.82
C TRP A 210 11.44 -16.83 -2.58
N ILE A 211 10.55 -16.12 -1.87
CA ILE A 211 9.56 -15.23 -2.49
C ILE A 211 10.24 -14.11 -3.28
N GLU A 212 11.24 -13.45 -2.71
CA GLU A 212 11.94 -12.37 -3.41
C GLU A 212 12.58 -12.84 -4.72
N ALA A 213 13.27 -13.98 -4.69
CA ALA A 213 13.90 -14.56 -5.87
C ALA A 213 12.88 -14.89 -6.97
N HIS A 214 11.78 -15.58 -6.62
CA HIS A 214 10.73 -15.94 -7.58
C HIS A 214 9.96 -14.73 -8.11
N ALA A 215 9.69 -13.74 -7.25
CA ALA A 215 9.05 -12.50 -7.69
C ALA A 215 9.93 -11.73 -8.69
N GLN A 216 11.25 -11.73 -8.47
CA GLN A 216 12.21 -11.12 -9.39
C GLN A 216 12.27 -11.88 -10.73
N ILE A 217 12.27 -13.21 -10.71
CA ILE A 217 12.19 -14.05 -11.93
C ILE A 217 10.92 -13.72 -12.72
N ALA A 218 9.76 -13.71 -12.06
CA ALA A 218 8.50 -13.37 -12.71
C ALA A 218 8.52 -11.97 -13.32
N ARG A 219 9.09 -10.99 -12.61
CA ARG A 219 9.23 -9.61 -13.10
C ARG A 219 10.13 -9.53 -14.34
N GLN A 220 11.23 -10.28 -14.37
CA GLN A 220 12.10 -10.36 -15.56
C GLN A 220 11.38 -10.97 -16.78
N LYS A 221 10.35 -11.79 -16.56
CA LYS A 221 9.49 -12.35 -17.62
C LYS A 221 8.34 -11.41 -18.04
N GLY A 222 8.28 -10.21 -17.49
CA GLY A 222 7.27 -9.19 -17.78
C GLY A 222 6.00 -9.31 -16.93
N PHE A 223 5.97 -10.15 -15.91
CA PHE A 223 4.86 -10.28 -14.96
C PHE A 223 5.07 -9.27 -13.83
N VAL A 224 4.53 -8.06 -13.99
CA VAL A 224 4.90 -6.92 -13.12
C VAL A 224 3.80 -6.58 -12.12
N THR A 225 2.52 -6.75 -12.48
CA THR A 225 1.43 -6.35 -11.59
C THR A 225 1.31 -7.30 -10.40
N ARG A 226 0.69 -6.84 -9.30
CA ARG A 226 0.40 -7.70 -8.15
C ARG A 226 -0.35 -8.96 -8.56
N GLN A 227 -1.35 -8.84 -9.43
CA GLN A 227 -2.14 -9.99 -9.89
C GLN A 227 -1.29 -10.97 -10.72
N ASP A 228 -0.40 -10.48 -11.57
CA ASP A 228 0.51 -11.33 -12.36
C ASP A 228 1.41 -12.15 -11.44
N GLN A 229 1.97 -11.49 -10.43
CA GLN A 229 2.85 -12.10 -9.43
C GLN A 229 2.10 -13.16 -8.62
N LEU A 230 0.90 -12.85 -8.11
CA LEU A 230 0.08 -13.84 -7.40
C LEU A 230 -0.29 -15.03 -8.30
N ASN A 231 -0.58 -14.80 -9.59
CA ASN A 231 -0.82 -15.89 -10.54
C ASN A 231 0.42 -16.76 -10.77
N TYR A 232 1.61 -16.16 -10.85
CA TYR A 232 2.87 -16.90 -10.93
C TYR A 232 3.08 -17.79 -9.71
N PHE A 233 2.87 -17.25 -8.51
CA PHE A 233 2.97 -18.02 -7.26
C PHE A 233 1.88 -19.08 -7.13
N ASN A 234 0.68 -18.87 -7.68
CA ASN A 234 -0.34 -19.92 -7.74
C ASN A 234 0.12 -21.15 -8.54
N ILE A 235 0.85 -20.95 -9.65
CA ILE A 235 1.36 -22.08 -10.46
C ILE A 235 2.31 -22.93 -9.63
N ILE A 236 3.24 -22.28 -8.92
CA ILE A 236 4.16 -22.95 -8.00
C ILE A 236 3.38 -23.63 -6.87
N GLY A 237 2.38 -22.95 -6.31
CA GLY A 237 1.53 -23.48 -5.25
C GLY A 237 0.81 -24.78 -5.64
N TRP A 238 0.30 -24.86 -6.87
CA TRP A 238 -0.44 -26.02 -7.36
C TRP A 238 0.44 -27.17 -7.83
N LEU A 239 1.55 -26.88 -8.53
CA LEU A 239 2.32 -27.89 -9.27
C LEU A 239 3.79 -27.97 -8.88
N GLY A 240 4.24 -27.13 -7.95
CA GLY A 240 5.64 -27.01 -7.53
C GLY A 240 6.50 -26.17 -8.48
N GLU A 241 7.74 -25.88 -8.05
CA GLU A 241 8.68 -25.01 -8.77
C GLU A 241 9.09 -25.53 -10.15
N SER A 242 9.06 -26.84 -10.35
CA SER A 242 9.36 -27.45 -11.65
C SER A 242 8.38 -27.02 -12.74
N ALA A 243 7.16 -26.60 -12.39
CA ALA A 243 6.16 -26.14 -13.37
C ALA A 243 6.49 -24.79 -13.98
N VAL A 244 7.29 -23.96 -13.30
CA VAL A 244 7.71 -22.64 -13.81
C VAL A 244 9.15 -22.64 -14.33
N THR A 245 9.96 -23.64 -13.98
CA THR A 245 11.37 -23.74 -14.38
C THR A 245 11.65 -24.81 -15.44
N GLY A 246 10.81 -25.85 -15.53
CA GLY A 246 11.01 -26.99 -16.43
C GLY A 246 9.84 -27.25 -17.37
N GLU A 247 10.02 -28.23 -18.25
CA GLU A 247 9.08 -28.56 -19.33
C GLU A 247 8.05 -29.63 -18.93
N SER A 248 7.93 -29.96 -17.64
CA SER A 248 6.97 -30.96 -17.13
C SER A 248 5.52 -30.62 -17.50
N TYR A 249 5.23 -29.33 -17.72
CA TYR A 249 3.95 -28.83 -18.19
C TYR A 249 4.18 -27.92 -19.41
N PRO A 250 4.26 -28.48 -20.64
CA PRO A 250 4.70 -27.73 -21.82
C PRO A 250 3.88 -26.48 -22.11
N GLU A 251 2.55 -26.54 -21.94
CA GLU A 251 1.66 -25.39 -22.16
C GLU A 251 1.92 -24.25 -21.15
N ILE A 252 2.12 -24.58 -19.88
CA ILE A 252 2.45 -23.62 -18.82
C ILE A 252 3.83 -23.01 -19.08
N TYR A 253 4.82 -23.86 -19.43
CA TYR A 253 6.16 -23.42 -19.78
C TYR A 253 6.12 -22.43 -20.95
N GLN A 254 5.32 -22.72 -21.99
CA GLN A 254 5.21 -21.86 -23.16
C GLN A 254 4.67 -20.47 -22.79
N LEU A 255 3.60 -20.42 -21.98
CA LEU A 255 2.97 -19.17 -21.52
C LEU A 255 3.90 -18.33 -20.65
N ILE A 256 4.75 -18.97 -19.83
CA ILE A 256 5.67 -18.28 -18.91
C ILE A 256 6.88 -17.71 -19.66
N HIS A 257 7.50 -18.50 -20.53
CA HIS A 257 8.83 -18.20 -21.07
C HIS A 257 8.81 -17.47 -22.42
N PHE A 258 7.75 -17.64 -23.22
CA PHE A 258 7.70 -17.06 -24.56
C PHE A 258 6.61 -15.99 -24.69
N PRO A 259 6.98 -14.75 -25.05
CA PRO A 259 6.02 -13.72 -25.41
C PRO A 259 5.14 -14.17 -26.58
N SER A 260 3.87 -13.73 -26.58
CA SER A 260 2.94 -13.93 -27.68
C SER A 260 2.44 -12.57 -28.17
N PRO A 261 2.29 -12.37 -29.48
CA PRO A 261 1.69 -11.15 -30.02
C PRO A 261 0.20 -11.03 -29.67
N ASP A 262 -0.49 -12.15 -29.46
CA ASP A 262 -1.94 -12.19 -29.22
C ASP A 262 -2.31 -12.05 -27.73
N ASN A 263 -1.34 -12.25 -26.83
CA ASN A 263 -1.57 -12.26 -25.39
C ASN A 263 -0.60 -11.37 -24.62
N SER A 264 -1.13 -10.45 -23.84
CA SER A 264 -0.34 -9.67 -22.88
C SER A 264 0.28 -10.56 -21.81
N PRO A 265 1.37 -10.13 -21.13
CA PRO A 265 1.93 -10.87 -20.00
C PRO A 265 0.88 -11.28 -18.96
N THR A 266 -0.06 -10.38 -18.63
CA THR A 266 -1.16 -10.64 -17.69
C THR A 266 -2.09 -11.76 -18.17
N GLN A 267 -2.45 -11.77 -19.45
CA GLN A 267 -3.29 -12.84 -20.01
C GLN A 267 -2.57 -14.19 -19.97
N ARG A 268 -1.29 -14.22 -20.36
CA ARG A 268 -0.48 -15.45 -20.35
C ARG A 268 -0.37 -16.06 -18.97
N ILE A 269 -0.02 -15.27 -17.95
CA ILE A 269 0.17 -15.81 -16.59
C ILE A 269 -1.15 -16.19 -15.92
N CYS A 270 -2.23 -15.47 -16.21
CA CYS A 270 -3.57 -15.83 -15.75
C CYS A 270 -4.02 -17.18 -16.35
N GLN A 271 -3.78 -17.40 -17.64
CA GLN A 271 -4.06 -18.67 -18.30
C GLN A 271 -3.21 -19.80 -17.71
N ALA A 272 -1.91 -19.58 -17.52
CA ALA A 272 -1.01 -20.57 -16.94
C ALA A 272 -1.44 -20.97 -15.51
N ALA A 273 -1.86 -20.01 -14.69
CA ALA A 273 -2.40 -20.29 -13.35
C ALA A 273 -3.71 -21.09 -13.38
N ARG A 274 -4.58 -20.87 -14.37
CA ARG A 274 -5.80 -21.67 -14.56
C ARG A 274 -5.47 -23.11 -14.96
N LEU A 275 -4.55 -23.30 -15.90
CA LEU A 275 -4.07 -24.62 -16.31
C LEU A 275 -3.44 -25.35 -15.11
N ALA A 276 -2.61 -24.67 -14.32
CA ALA A 276 -1.96 -25.27 -13.16
C ALA A 276 -2.99 -25.83 -12.15
N ARG A 277 -4.03 -25.06 -11.87
CA ARG A 277 -5.13 -25.49 -11.02
C ARG A 277 -5.89 -26.68 -11.61
N GLN A 278 -6.14 -26.69 -12.93
CA GLN A 278 -6.82 -27.80 -13.59
C GLN A 278 -6.00 -29.09 -13.51
N TYR A 279 -4.68 -29.02 -13.74
CA TYR A 279 -3.80 -30.17 -13.59
C TYR A 279 -3.82 -30.71 -12.16
N ALA A 280 -3.77 -29.84 -11.15
CA ALA A 280 -3.77 -30.27 -9.75
C ALA A 280 -5.11 -30.89 -9.28
N LEU A 281 -6.23 -30.55 -9.93
CA LEU A 281 -7.57 -31.04 -9.56
C LEU A 281 -8.05 -32.23 -10.40
N ASN A 282 -7.44 -32.49 -11.55
CA ASN A 282 -7.78 -33.59 -12.46
C ASN A 282 -6.83 -34.78 -12.36
N VAL A 283 -5.95 -34.77 -11.35
CA VAL A 283 -5.05 -35.87 -10.97
C VAL A 283 -5.51 -36.46 -9.64
#